data_AF-A0A662UZU7-F1
#
_entry.id   AF-A0A662UZU7-F1
#
_cell.length_a   1.000
_cell.length_b   1.000
_cell.length_c   1.000
_cell.angle_alpha   90.00
_cell.angle_beta   90.00
_cell.angle_gamma   90.00
#
_symmetry.space_group_name_H-M   'P 1'
#
loop_
_entity.id
_entity.type
_entity.pdbx_description
1 polymer ?
#
loop_
_entity_poly.entity_id
_entity_poly.type
_entity_poly.pdbx_seq_one_letter_code
_entity_poly.pdbx_strand_id
1 'polypeptide(L)' 'MSKVVRARYEKGVLKPLEPVELREGEEVLVRIERSLREKLKDLVGVLGESSEEELDNNI' A
#
# COMPACT_ATOMS: atom_id res chain seq x y z
N MET A 1 -4.09 6.20 21.23
CA MET A 1 -2.89 5.65 20.59
C MET A 1 -3.25 5.28 19.16
N SER A 2 -2.43 5.66 18.18
CA SER A 2 -2.60 5.21 16.80
C SER A 2 -1.92 3.85 16.61
N LYS A 3 -2.65 2.86 16.07
CA LYS A 3 -2.11 1.56 15.68
C LYS A 3 -2.09 1.49 14.16
N VAL A 4 -0.96 1.15 13.56
CA VAL A 4 -0.89 0.86 12.12
C VAL A 4 -1.36 -0.57 11.92
N VAL A 5 -2.45 -0.73 11.17
CA VAL A 5 -3.00 -2.05 10.83
C VAL A 5 -2.70 -2.31 9.36
N ARG A 6 -2.00 -3.41 9.07
CA ARG A 6 -1.83 -3.86 7.68
C ARG A 6 -3.11 -4.56 7.24
N ALA A 7 -3.60 -4.20 6.07
CA ALA A 7 -4.78 -4.80 5.48
C ALA A 7 -4.53 -5.19 4.02
N ARG A 8 -5.23 -6.22 3.56
CA ARG A 8 -5.28 -6.63 2.16
C ARG A 8 -6.63 -6.23 1.59
N TYR A 9 -6.62 -5.61 0.41
CA TYR A 9 -7.83 -5.32 -0.32
C TYR A 9 -8.28 -6.56 -1.09
N GLU A 10 -9.46 -7.08 -0.79
CA GLU A 10 -10.05 -8.23 -1.48
C GLU A 10 -11.53 -7.98 -1.76
N LYS A 11 -11.93 -8.09 -3.03
CA LYS A 11 -13.34 -8.01 -3.46
C LYS A 11 -14.08 -6.77 -2.95
N GLY A 12 -13.43 -5.60 -2.92
CA GLY A 12 -14.08 -4.37 -2.45
C GLY A 12 -13.82 -4.01 -0.98
N VAL A 13 -13.20 -4.89 -0.20
CA VAL A 13 -13.11 -4.77 1.26
C VAL A 13 -11.65 -4.76 1.73
N LEU A 14 -11.32 -3.86 2.66
CA LEU A 14 -10.04 -3.88 3.39
C LEU A 14 -10.11 -4.91 4.52
N LYS A 15 -9.35 -6.00 4.39
CA LYS A 15 -9.26 -7.06 5.40
C LYS A 15 -7.98 -6.94 6.21
N PRO A 16 -8.03 -6.71 7.52
CA PRO A 16 -6.86 -6.74 8.38
C PRO A 16 -6.11 -8.06 8.25
N LEU A 17 -4.77 -8.01 8.26
CA LEU A 17 -3.93 -9.22 8.31
C LEU A 17 -3.88 -9.82 9.72
N GLU A 18 -4.23 -9.03 10.72
CA GLU A 18 -4.25 -9.39 12.14
C GLU A 18 -5.54 -8.88 12.78
N PRO A 19 -6.04 -9.52 13.86
CA PRO A 19 -7.21 -9.03 14.59
C PRO A 19 -7.05 -7.58 15.07
N VAL A 20 -8.13 -6.83 14.99
CA VAL A 20 -8.20 -5.44 15.47
C VAL A 20 -9.28 -5.38 16.55
N GLU A 21 -8.94 -4.77 17.67
CA GLU A 21 -9.85 -4.54 18.78
C GLU A 21 -10.63 -3.24 18.52
N LEU A 22 -11.81 -3.37 17.89
CA LEU A 22 -12.77 -2.29 17.68
C LEU A 22 -14.13 -2.72 18.21
N ARG A 23 -14.95 -1.76 18.63
CA ARG A 23 -16.34 -2.06 18.99
C ARG A 23 -17.19 -2.22 17.73
N GLU A 24 -18.25 -3.01 17.84
CA GLU A 24 -19.22 -3.14 16.76
C GLU A 24 -19.89 -1.80 16.46
N GLY A 25 -19.89 -1.39 15.19
CA GLY A 25 -20.37 -0.08 14.75
C GLY A 25 -19.41 1.10 15.00
N GLU A 26 -18.18 0.85 15.46
CA GLU A 26 -17.19 1.91 15.67
C GLU A 26 -16.69 2.49 14.33
N GLU A 27 -16.87 3.80 14.13
CA GLU A 27 -16.33 4.52 13.00
C GLU A 27 -14.86 4.90 13.24
N VAL A 28 -14.00 4.63 12.26
CA VAL A 28 -12.56 4.92 12.34
C VAL A 28 -12.07 5.60 11.07
N LEU A 29 -11.04 6.44 11.21
CA LEU A 29 -10.37 7.05 10.07
C LEU A 29 -9.34 6.08 9.48
N VAL A 30 -9.42 5.83 8.18
CA VAL A 30 -8.48 4.96 7.45
C VAL A 30 -7.55 5.80 6.58
N ARG A 31 -6.25 5.60 6.72
CA ARG A 31 -5.22 6.19 5.85
C ARG A 31 -4.60 5.10 4.98
N ILE A 32 -4.70 5.25 3.67
CA ILE A 32 -4.13 4.30 2.70
C ILE A 32 -2.77 4.83 2.25
N GLU A 33 -1.70 4.15 2.63
CA GLU A 33 -0.35 4.47 2.18
C GLU A 33 0.07 3.49 1.09
N ARG A 34 0.24 3.99 -0.14
CA ARG A 34 0.83 3.24 -1.25
C ARG A 34 2.32 3.49 -1.28
N SER A 35 3.12 2.44 -1.48
CA SER A 35 4.57 2.62 -1.52
C SER A 35 4.98 3.51 -2.70
N LEU A 36 6.05 4.30 -2.53
CA LEU A 36 6.65 5.05 -3.65
C LEU A 36 7.02 4.14 -4.82
N ARG A 37 7.44 2.90 -4.54
CA ARG A 37 7.75 1.89 -5.56
C ARG A 37 6.52 1.50 -6.39
N GLU A 38 5.32 1.44 -5.80
CA GLU A 38 4.08 1.25 -6.55
C GLU A 38 3.75 2.45 -7.43
N LYS A 39 3.93 3.68 -6.93
CA LYS A 39 3.76 4.89 -7.77
C LYS A 39 4.75 4.93 -8.93
N LEU A 40 6.00 4.51 -8.71
CA LEU A 40 7.01 4.45 -9.76
C LEU A 40 6.68 3.41 -10.83
N LYS A 41 6.05 2.27 -10.49
CA LYS A 41 5.58 1.30 -11.49
C LYS A 41 4.62 1.91 -12.51
N ASP A 42 3.71 2.77 -12.05
CA ASP A 42 2.79 3.48 -12.93
C ASP A 42 3.51 4.51 -13.82
N LEU A 43 4.65 5.05 -13.36
CA LEU A 43 5.49 6.00 -14.12
C LEU A 43 6.44 5.33 -15.12
N VAL A 44 6.97 4.13 -14.83
CA VAL A 44 7.84 3.38 -15.76
C VAL A 44 7.12 3.09 -17.08
N GLY A 45 5.81 2.82 -17.05
CA GLY A 45 5.02 2.65 -18.27
C GLY A 45 4.85 3.93 -19.11
N VAL A 46 5.06 5.12 -18.52
CA VAL A 46 4.91 6.42 -19.19
C VAL A 46 6.25 6.98 -19.67
N LEU A 47 7.35 6.70 -18.97
CA LEU A 47 8.69 7.24 -19.27
C LEU A 47 9.50 6.43 -20.30
N GLY A 48 8.92 5.36 -20.86
CA GLY A 48 9.60 4.49 -21.83
C GLY A 48 10.37 3.36 -21.14
N GLU A 49 10.54 2.25 -21.86
CA GLU A 49 11.17 1.01 -21.39
C GLU A 49 12.65 1.23 -21.03
N SER A 50 12.93 1.78 -19.86
CA SER A 50 14.25 1.65 -19.24
C SER A 50 14.29 0.33 -18.50
N SER A 51 15.09 -0.60 -19.03
CA SER A 51 15.32 -1.96 -18.49
C SER A 51 15.63 -1.93 -16.99
N GLU A 52 15.13 -2.94 -16.27
CA GLU A 52 15.23 -3.11 -14.80
C GLU A 52 16.66 -3.01 -14.23
N GLU A 53 17.69 -3.11 -15.07
CA GLU A 53 19.12 -3.11 -14.71
C GLU A 53 19.65 -1.78 -14.14
N GLU A 54 19.02 -0.63 -14.40
CA GLU A 54 19.53 0.67 -13.89
C GLU A 54 19.10 1.00 -12.46
N LEU A 55 18.15 0.27 -11.88
CA LEU A 55 17.63 0.58 -10.54
C LEU A 55 18.52 0.10 -9.39
N ASP A 56 19.45 -0.82 -9.65
CA ASP A 56 20.26 -1.48 -8.61
C ASP A 56 21.59 -0.77 -8.30
N ASN A 57 21.97 0.29 -9.03
CA ASN A 57 23.33 0.84 -8.95
C ASN A 57 23.51 2.11 -8.09
N ASN A 58 22.55 2.48 -7.24
CA ASN A 58 22.68 3.64 -6.33
C ASN A 58 21.92 3.51 -4.99
N ILE A 59 21.98 2.34 -4.33
CA ILE A 59 21.64 2.21 -2.90
C ILE A 59 22.91 1.96 -2.09
#